data_AF-A0ABD0RXN3-F1
#
_entry.id   AF-A0ABD0RXN3-F1
#
_cell.length_a   1.000
_cell.length_b   1.000
_cell.length_c   1.000
_cell.angle_alpha   90.00
_cell.angle_beta   90.00
_cell.angle_gamma   90.00
#
_symmetry.space_group_name_H-M   'P 1'
#
loop_
_entity.id
_entity.type
_entity.pdbx_description
1 polymer ?
#
loop_
_entity_poly.entity_id
_entity_poly.type
_entity_poly.pdbx_seq_one_letter_code
_entity_poly.pdbx_strand_id
1 'polypeptide(L)'
;MKVFWTKNPVKGVEPPDLFEDPEYSQRLQYLGDKQRNCTIRLNHVTEKDEHEYCFRFKTNVTGGSWTGYPGVSLTIRDLQVESPERVTEGDSVRLTCKSSCTLTDRATFIWYRNSQPLTERRDRNNELLLQSVRREDAGRYSCAIHGHTYISPAVHLNVM
;
A
#
# COMPACT_ATOMS: atom_id res chain seq x y z
N MET A 1 -5.57 23.88 23.79
CA MET A 1 -6.17 23.14 22.67
C MET A 1 -5.17 22.11 22.23
N LYS A 2 -5.57 20.85 22.07
CA LYS A 2 -4.68 19.76 21.61
C LYS A 2 -5.26 19.16 20.34
N VAL A 3 -4.41 18.90 19.36
CA VAL A 3 -4.77 18.33 18.07
C VAL A 3 -3.84 17.15 17.82
N PHE A 4 -4.41 15.99 17.47
CA PHE A 4 -3.65 14.76 17.31
C PHE A 4 -4.38 13.75 16.42
N TRP A 5 -3.67 12.71 16.03
CA TRP A 5 -4.22 11.55 15.35
C TRP A 5 -4.26 10.36 16.29
N THR A 6 -5.19 9.45 16.06
CA THR A 6 -5.35 8.22 16.83
C THR A 6 -5.68 7.05 15.92
N LYS A 7 -5.38 5.82 16.37
CA LYS A 7 -5.70 4.58 15.68
C LYS A 7 -6.83 3.83 16.36
N ASN A 8 -7.76 3.29 15.57
CA ASN A 8 -8.90 2.46 15.98
C ASN A 8 -9.68 3.04 17.18
N PRO A 9 -10.14 4.30 17.13
CA PRO A 9 -10.80 4.90 18.28
C PRO A 9 -12.16 4.24 18.57
N VAL A 10 -12.42 3.96 19.84
CA VAL A 10 -13.71 3.43 20.31
C VAL A 10 -14.58 4.59 20.78
N LYS A 11 -15.85 4.63 20.32
CA LYS A 11 -16.79 5.69 20.70
C LYS A 11 -17.02 5.69 22.21
N GLY A 12 -16.83 6.84 22.85
CA GLY A 12 -17.02 7.03 24.30
C GLY A 12 -15.79 6.70 25.15
N VAL A 13 -14.73 6.14 24.56
CA VAL A 13 -13.44 5.94 25.23
C VAL A 13 -12.48 7.04 24.75
N GLU A 14 -11.67 7.59 25.65
CA GLU A 14 -10.65 8.55 25.25
C GLU A 14 -9.53 7.82 24.51
N PRO A 15 -9.30 8.12 23.22
CA PRO A 15 -8.35 7.36 22.44
C PRO A 15 -6.92 7.90 22.62
N PRO A 16 -5.89 7.05 22.48
CA PRO A 16 -4.50 7.44 22.67
C PRO A 16 -4.02 8.38 21.56
N ASP A 17 -3.01 9.20 21.87
CA ASP A 17 -2.34 10.05 20.88
C ASP A 17 -1.23 9.27 20.18
N LEU A 18 -1.30 9.20 18.84
CA LEU A 18 -0.33 8.48 18.02
C LEU A 18 1.08 9.07 18.12
N PHE A 19 1.23 10.36 18.43
CA PHE A 19 2.55 10.98 18.63
C PHE A 19 3.21 10.57 19.96
N GLU A 20 2.43 10.06 20.91
CA GLU A 20 2.92 9.58 22.21
C GLU A 20 3.23 8.06 22.16
N ASP A 21 2.85 7.38 21.08
CA ASP A 21 3.09 5.95 20.91
C ASP A 21 4.55 5.72 20.43
N PRO A 22 5.38 5.01 21.22
CA PRO A 22 6.77 4.74 20.87
C PRO A 22 6.95 4.02 19.53
N GLU A 23 5.96 3.23 19.07
CA GLU A 23 6.02 2.52 17.79
C GLU A 23 6.05 3.47 16.59
N TYR A 24 5.46 4.66 16.75
CA TYR A 24 5.40 5.71 15.72
C TYR A 24 6.46 6.79 15.93
N SER A 25 7.20 6.72 17.03
CA SER A 25 8.33 7.59 17.31
C SER A 25 9.31 7.55 16.13
N GLN A 26 9.74 8.72 15.66
CA GLN A 26 10.60 8.92 14.48
C GLN A 26 9.97 8.59 13.10
N ARG A 27 8.86 7.87 13.05
CA ARG A 27 8.16 7.54 11.79
C ARG A 27 7.10 8.57 11.43
N LEU A 28 6.49 9.18 12.43
CA LEU A 28 5.40 10.12 12.28
C LEU A 28 5.92 11.57 12.15
N GLN A 29 5.48 12.27 11.12
CA GLN A 29 5.80 13.66 10.87
C GLN A 29 4.51 14.48 10.74
N TYR A 30 4.39 15.57 11.49
CA TYR A 30 3.29 16.51 11.32
C TYR A 30 3.63 17.49 10.20
N LEU A 31 2.79 17.56 9.16
CA LEU A 31 2.99 18.43 7.99
C LEU A 31 2.08 19.65 7.99
N GLY A 32 0.99 19.61 8.75
CA GLY A 32 0.00 20.68 8.80
C GLY A 32 0.33 21.81 9.79
N ASP A 33 -0.62 22.73 9.94
CA ASP A 33 -0.55 23.91 10.82
C ASP A 33 -1.27 23.72 12.18
N LYS A 34 -1.91 22.56 12.40
CA LYS A 34 -2.70 22.23 13.60
C LYS A 34 -3.97 23.08 13.77
N GLN A 35 -4.39 23.79 12.72
CA GLN A 35 -5.59 24.61 12.70
C GLN A 35 -6.53 24.20 11.58
N ARG A 36 -6.11 24.40 10.32
CA ARG A 36 -6.88 24.09 9.12
C ARG A 36 -6.31 22.88 8.40
N ASN A 37 -5.01 22.72 8.47
CA ASN A 37 -4.30 21.58 7.91
C ASN A 37 -3.82 20.69 9.04
N CYS A 38 -4.34 19.47 9.07
CA CYS A 38 -3.98 18.47 10.07
C CYS A 38 -3.31 17.25 9.47
N THR A 39 -2.64 17.42 8.33
CA THR A 39 -1.96 16.34 7.61
C THR A 39 -0.78 15.80 8.41
N ILE A 40 -0.70 14.48 8.51
CA ILE A 40 0.46 13.73 9.01
C ILE A 40 1.06 12.88 7.90
N ARG A 41 2.33 12.57 8.01
CA ARG A 41 3.04 11.59 7.19
C ARG A 41 3.55 10.49 8.09
N LEU A 42 3.22 9.25 7.75
CA LEU A 42 3.78 8.05 8.38
C LEU A 42 4.80 7.43 7.42
N ASN A 43 6.05 7.34 7.87
CA ASN A 43 7.14 6.75 7.09
C ASN A 43 7.34 5.27 7.45
N HIS A 44 7.97 4.53 6.54
CA HIS A 44 8.33 3.11 6.72
C HIS A 44 7.13 2.26 7.14
N VAL A 45 6.01 2.40 6.41
CA VAL A 45 4.75 1.71 6.70
C VAL A 45 4.90 0.19 6.51
N THR A 46 4.31 -0.57 7.41
CA THR A 46 4.30 -2.03 7.46
C THR A 46 2.88 -2.56 7.65
N GLU A 47 2.67 -3.87 7.52
CA GLU A 47 1.36 -4.51 7.76
C GLU A 47 0.81 -4.25 9.17
N LYS A 48 1.67 -3.99 10.17
CA LYS A 48 1.23 -3.65 11.53
C LYS A 48 0.53 -2.30 11.61
N ASP A 49 0.75 -1.43 10.63
CA ASP A 49 0.15 -0.11 10.58
C ASP A 49 -1.26 -0.12 9.94
N GLU A 50 -1.78 -1.29 9.52
CA GLU A 50 -3.12 -1.45 8.93
C GLU A 50 -4.23 -1.18 9.96
N HIS A 51 -4.63 0.07 10.05
CA HIS A 51 -5.62 0.56 11.02
C HIS A 51 -6.53 1.63 10.40
N GLU A 52 -7.66 1.88 11.05
CA GLU A 52 -8.42 3.10 10.84
C GLU A 52 -7.80 4.22 11.69
N TYR A 53 -7.42 5.33 11.05
CA TYR A 53 -6.85 6.50 11.70
C TYR A 53 -7.86 7.64 11.70
N CYS A 54 -8.10 8.21 12.87
CA CYS A 54 -8.98 9.37 13.01
C CYS A 54 -8.22 10.58 13.51
N PHE A 55 -8.59 11.71 12.95
CA PHE A 55 -8.21 13.01 13.47
C PHE A 55 -9.02 13.33 14.74
N ARG A 56 -8.37 13.92 15.75
CA ARG A 56 -9.01 14.33 17.01
C ARG A 56 -8.51 15.69 17.47
N PHE A 57 -9.42 16.51 18.02
CA PHE A 57 -9.05 17.71 18.74
C PHE A 57 -9.78 17.85 20.07
N LYS A 58 -9.12 18.54 21.01
CA LYS A 58 -9.63 18.93 22.32
C LYS A 58 -9.50 20.44 22.47
N THR A 59 -10.62 21.10 22.73
CA THR A 59 -10.68 22.52 23.06
C THR A 59 -10.34 22.73 24.55
N ASN A 60 -10.27 23.99 24.98
CA ASN A 60 -10.11 24.33 26.40
C ASN A 60 -11.45 24.30 27.16
N VAL A 61 -12.57 24.03 26.49
CA VAL A 61 -13.90 23.98 27.09
C VAL A 61 -14.17 22.58 27.61
N THR A 62 -14.73 22.47 28.81
CA THR A 62 -15.15 21.18 29.39
C THR A 62 -16.08 20.43 28.45
N GLY A 63 -15.74 19.18 28.12
CA GLY A 63 -16.50 18.36 27.16
C GLY A 63 -16.30 18.73 25.68
N GLY A 64 -15.57 19.81 25.37
CA GLY A 64 -15.30 20.23 24.01
C GLY A 64 -14.19 19.39 23.36
N SER A 65 -14.54 18.18 22.93
CA SER A 65 -13.67 17.31 22.12
C SER A 65 -14.44 16.77 20.92
N TRP A 66 -13.72 16.52 19.84
CA TRP A 66 -14.31 15.95 18.63
C TRP A 66 -13.33 15.00 17.96
N THR A 67 -13.87 13.93 17.39
CA THR A 67 -13.13 12.96 16.58
C THR A 67 -13.81 12.89 15.22
N GLY A 68 -13.01 13.00 14.16
CA GLY A 68 -13.50 12.87 12.79
C GLY A 68 -13.86 11.43 12.46
N TYR A 69 -15.15 11.18 12.23
CA TYR A 69 -15.66 9.92 11.72
C TYR A 69 -16.38 10.16 10.38
N PRO A 70 -16.27 9.25 9.39
CA PRO A 70 -15.43 8.04 9.40
C PRO A 70 -13.94 8.39 9.37
N GLY A 71 -13.10 7.47 9.85
CA GLY A 71 -11.65 7.63 9.79
C GLY A 71 -11.09 7.34 8.40
N VAL A 72 -9.77 7.44 8.28
CA VAL A 72 -9.02 7.02 7.09
C VAL A 72 -8.46 5.63 7.35
N SER A 73 -8.85 4.66 6.53
CA SER A 73 -8.33 3.29 6.61
C SER A 73 -7.03 3.16 5.81
N LEU A 74 -5.97 2.67 6.45
CA LEU A 74 -4.71 2.34 5.81
C LEU A 74 -4.64 0.84 5.54
N THR A 75 -4.41 0.46 4.28
CA THR A 75 -4.22 -0.92 3.84
C THR A 75 -2.92 -1.05 3.06
N ILE A 76 -2.13 -2.08 3.33
CA ILE A 76 -0.80 -2.32 2.74
C ILE A 76 -0.87 -3.27 1.54
N ARG A 77 -2.02 -3.89 1.30
CA ARG A 77 -2.21 -4.96 0.31
C ARG A 77 -2.39 -4.52 -1.13
N ASP A 78 -1.78 -3.42 -1.50
CA ASP A 78 -2.30 -2.61 -2.59
C ASP A 78 -1.77 -2.99 -3.98
N LEU A 79 -0.82 -3.93 -4.04
CA LEU A 79 -0.33 -4.45 -5.32
C LEU A 79 -1.24 -5.56 -5.86
N GLN A 80 -1.66 -5.41 -7.11
CA GLN A 80 -2.48 -6.38 -7.83
C GLN A 80 -1.90 -6.67 -9.21
N VAL A 81 -1.82 -7.94 -9.59
CA VAL A 81 -1.43 -8.33 -10.95
C VAL A 81 -2.67 -8.43 -11.81
N GLU A 82 -2.67 -7.73 -12.94
CA GLU A 82 -3.62 -7.93 -14.01
C GLU A 82 -3.02 -8.81 -15.10
N SER A 83 -3.76 -9.84 -15.50
CA SER A 83 -3.40 -10.75 -16.57
C SER A 83 -4.55 -10.88 -17.58
N PRO A 84 -4.27 -11.22 -18.85
CA PRO A 84 -5.31 -11.62 -19.80
C PRO A 84 -6.03 -12.89 -19.33
N GLU A 85 -7.28 -13.05 -19.75
CA GLU A 85 -8.10 -14.23 -19.42
C GLU A 85 -7.67 -15.47 -20.21
N ARG A 86 -7.25 -15.28 -21.46
CA ARG A 86 -6.86 -16.36 -22.38
C ARG A 86 -5.54 -16.04 -23.04
N VAL A 87 -4.65 -17.02 -23.06
CA VAL A 87 -3.33 -16.93 -23.69
C VAL A 87 -3.07 -18.24 -24.43
N THR A 88 -2.59 -18.13 -25.66
CA THR A 88 -2.20 -19.24 -26.53
C THR A 88 -0.72 -19.16 -26.87
N GLU A 89 -0.11 -20.31 -27.18
CA GLU A 89 1.30 -20.32 -27.59
C GLU A 89 1.57 -19.39 -28.78
N GLY A 90 2.66 -18.64 -28.71
CA GLY A 90 3.04 -17.63 -29.71
C GLY A 90 2.51 -16.23 -29.44
N ASP A 91 1.56 -16.05 -28.50
CA ASP A 91 1.04 -14.74 -28.14
C ASP A 91 2.11 -13.82 -27.51
N SER A 92 1.84 -12.52 -27.61
CA SER A 92 2.55 -11.51 -26.82
C SER A 92 1.64 -11.05 -25.67
N VAL A 93 2.02 -11.41 -24.45
CA VAL A 93 1.26 -11.18 -23.22
C VAL A 93 1.86 -10.04 -22.43
N ARG A 94 1.02 -9.16 -21.92
CA ARG A 94 1.39 -8.10 -20.98
C ARG A 94 0.71 -8.35 -19.65
N LEU A 95 1.51 -8.51 -18.59
CA LEU A 95 1.04 -8.47 -17.22
C LEU A 95 1.32 -7.09 -16.64
N THR A 96 0.40 -6.56 -15.84
CA THR A 96 0.55 -5.23 -15.24
C THR A 96 0.43 -5.33 -13.73
N CYS A 97 1.40 -4.79 -13.00
CA CYS A 97 1.34 -4.62 -11.56
C CYS A 97 0.69 -3.26 -11.25
N LYS A 98 -0.53 -3.28 -10.75
CA LYS A 98 -1.25 -2.08 -10.31
C LYS A 98 -1.02 -1.84 -8.83
N SER A 99 -1.02 -0.56 -8.47
CA SER A 99 -1.03 -0.06 -7.10
C SER A 99 -2.11 1.00 -6.99
N SER A 100 -2.91 0.99 -5.92
CA SER A 100 -3.83 2.09 -5.61
C SER A 100 -3.08 3.30 -5.00
N CYS A 101 -1.85 3.08 -4.52
CA CYS A 101 -0.97 4.13 -4.04
C CYS A 101 -0.38 4.94 -5.20
N THR A 102 -0.30 6.27 -5.01
CA THR A 102 0.50 7.15 -5.87
C THR A 102 1.98 6.89 -5.63
N LEU A 103 2.57 6.07 -6.49
CA LEU A 103 3.99 5.78 -6.47
C LEU A 103 4.78 6.91 -7.13
N THR A 104 5.98 7.19 -6.63
CA THR A 104 6.90 8.13 -7.30
C THR A 104 7.37 7.56 -8.63
N ASP A 105 7.69 8.41 -9.61
CA ASP A 105 8.20 8.01 -10.94
C ASP A 105 9.50 7.18 -10.90
N ARG A 106 10.15 7.08 -9.73
CA ARG A 106 11.36 6.29 -9.48
C ARG A 106 11.08 4.89 -8.94
N ALA A 107 9.82 4.54 -8.66
CA ALA A 107 9.47 3.23 -8.15
C ALA A 107 9.77 2.15 -9.21
N THR A 108 10.58 1.17 -8.83
CA THR A 108 10.91 0.03 -9.68
C THR A 108 10.18 -1.21 -9.18
N PHE A 109 9.77 -2.07 -10.11
CA PHE A 109 9.04 -3.29 -9.81
C PHE A 109 9.91 -4.52 -10.03
N ILE A 110 9.67 -5.56 -9.24
CA ILE A 110 10.26 -6.89 -9.40
C ILE A 110 9.13 -7.86 -9.67
N TRP A 111 9.27 -8.69 -10.69
CA TRP A 111 8.33 -9.75 -11.02
C TRP A 111 8.83 -11.11 -10.52
N TYR A 112 7.89 -11.96 -10.14
CA TYR A 112 8.15 -13.31 -9.70
C TYR A 112 7.32 -14.29 -10.53
N ARG A 113 7.93 -15.40 -10.94
CA ARG A 113 7.25 -16.57 -11.49
C ARG A 113 7.50 -17.75 -10.58
N ASN A 114 6.43 -18.36 -10.06
CA ASN A 114 6.50 -19.48 -9.12
C ASN A 114 7.42 -19.17 -7.92
N SER A 115 7.25 -17.97 -7.36
CA SER A 115 8.04 -17.43 -6.24
C SER A 115 9.53 -17.21 -6.50
N GLN A 116 9.99 -17.38 -7.74
CA GLN A 116 11.36 -17.07 -8.15
C GLN A 116 11.39 -15.69 -8.85
N PRO A 117 12.35 -14.81 -8.51
CA PRO A 117 12.47 -13.51 -9.15
C PRO A 117 12.86 -13.68 -10.62
N LEU A 118 12.18 -12.94 -11.51
CA LEU A 118 12.54 -12.84 -12.91
C LEU A 118 13.64 -11.79 -13.06
N THR A 119 14.82 -12.21 -13.51
CA THR A 119 16.00 -11.35 -13.70
C THR A 119 16.14 -10.83 -15.13
N GLU A 120 15.41 -11.40 -16.08
CA GLU A 120 15.44 -10.99 -17.48
C GLU A 120 14.62 -9.72 -17.69
N ARG A 121 15.32 -8.61 -17.94
CA ARG A 121 14.73 -7.30 -18.23
C ARG A 121 13.76 -7.37 -19.41
N ARG A 122 12.46 -7.47 -19.12
CA ARG A 122 11.38 -7.07 -20.03
C ARG A 122 10.39 -6.16 -19.31
N ASP A 123 10.90 -5.42 -18.33
CA ASP A 123 10.09 -4.61 -17.43
C ASP A 123 10.07 -3.17 -17.94
N ARG A 124 8.90 -2.71 -18.39
CA ARG A 124 8.66 -1.27 -18.55
C ARG A 124 7.90 -0.80 -17.32
N ASN A 125 8.59 -0.09 -16.44
CA ASN A 125 8.04 0.44 -15.19
C ASN A 125 7.40 -0.66 -14.30
N ASN A 126 6.10 -0.87 -14.47
CA ASN A 126 5.23 -1.78 -13.72
C ASN A 126 4.64 -2.92 -14.56
N GLU A 127 5.13 -3.12 -15.80
CA GLU A 127 4.63 -4.13 -16.74
C GLU A 127 5.67 -5.22 -16.98
N LEU A 128 5.23 -6.47 -17.12
CA LEU A 128 6.02 -7.60 -17.62
C LEU A 128 5.52 -7.98 -19.01
N LEU A 129 6.39 -7.91 -20.01
CA LEU A 129 6.08 -8.32 -21.38
C LEU A 129 6.67 -9.70 -21.68
N LEU A 130 5.82 -10.69 -21.93
CA LEU A 130 6.20 -12.02 -22.42
C LEU A 130 5.92 -12.07 -23.92
N GLN A 131 6.93 -12.32 -24.75
CA GLN A 131 6.78 -12.40 -26.21
C GLN A 131 6.91 -13.83 -26.68
N SER A 132 6.05 -14.24 -27.62
CA SER A 132 6.05 -15.60 -28.16
C SER A 132 5.98 -16.64 -27.04
N VAL A 133 4.95 -16.48 -26.18
CA VAL A 133 4.76 -17.31 -24.98
C VAL A 133 4.67 -18.78 -25.33
N ARG A 134 5.15 -19.62 -24.42
CA ARG A 134 5.11 -21.08 -24.56
C ARG A 134 4.50 -21.71 -23.32
N ARG A 135 4.19 -23.01 -23.38
CA ARG A 135 3.69 -23.75 -22.21
C ARG A 135 4.59 -23.66 -20.98
N GLU A 136 5.91 -23.55 -21.16
CA GLU A 136 6.85 -23.33 -20.04
C GLU A 136 6.72 -21.96 -19.35
N ASP A 137 6.04 -20.99 -19.98
CA ASP A 137 5.73 -19.70 -19.38
C ASP A 137 4.47 -19.73 -18.51
N ALA A 138 3.70 -20.82 -18.52
CA ALA A 138 2.59 -20.97 -17.58
C ALA A 138 3.08 -21.01 -16.13
N GLY A 139 2.33 -20.38 -15.21
CA GLY A 139 2.77 -20.31 -13.82
C GLY A 139 2.03 -19.29 -12.98
N ARG A 140 2.45 -19.16 -11.72
CA ARG A 140 1.93 -18.16 -10.78
C ARG A 140 2.80 -16.92 -10.82
N TYR A 141 2.22 -15.80 -11.23
CA TYR A 141 2.89 -14.51 -11.37
C TYR A 141 2.49 -13.57 -10.24
N SER A 142 3.48 -12.97 -9.59
CA SER A 142 3.32 -11.91 -8.59
C SER A 142 4.33 -10.80 -8.83
N CYS A 143 4.10 -9.64 -8.23
CA CYS A 143 4.97 -8.47 -8.34
C CYS A 143 5.23 -7.84 -6.97
N ALA A 144 6.34 -7.14 -6.83
CA ALA A 144 6.70 -6.36 -5.65
C ALA A 144 7.33 -5.03 -6.08
N ILE A 145 7.35 -4.05 -5.18
CA ILE A 145 8.16 -2.85 -5.35
C ILE A 145 9.56 -3.16 -4.83
N HIS A 146 10.58 -2.85 -5.62
CA HIS A 146 11.97 -3.06 -5.24
C HIS A 146 12.31 -2.30 -3.95
N GLY A 147 12.95 -2.99 -3.00
CA GLY A 147 13.28 -2.42 -1.68
C GLY A 147 12.14 -2.47 -0.66
N HIS A 148 10.96 -2.99 -1.03
CA HIS A 148 9.86 -3.27 -0.11
C HIS A 148 9.67 -4.78 0.08
N THR A 149 9.11 -5.16 1.22
CA THR A 149 8.91 -6.57 1.60
C THR A 149 7.61 -7.17 1.08
N TYR A 150 6.64 -6.34 0.72
CA TYR A 150 5.32 -6.80 0.29
C TYR A 150 5.35 -7.32 -1.15
N ILE A 151 4.82 -8.53 -1.35
CA ILE A 151 4.63 -9.18 -2.65
C ILE A 151 3.13 -9.30 -2.88
N SER A 152 2.67 -8.94 -4.08
CA SER A 152 1.26 -9.05 -4.45
C SER A 152 0.75 -10.50 -4.40
N PRO A 153 -0.56 -10.71 -4.21
CA PRO A 153 -1.17 -12.00 -4.46
C PRO A 153 -0.87 -12.48 -5.88
N ALA A 154 -0.53 -13.77 -6.01
CA ALA A 154 -0.16 -14.32 -7.30
C ALA A 154 -1.39 -14.69 -8.16
N VAL A 155 -1.33 -14.34 -9.44
CA VAL A 155 -2.32 -14.73 -10.47
C VAL A 155 -1.75 -15.88 -11.30
N HIS A 156 -2.59 -16.85 -11.66
CA HIS A 156 -2.17 -17.97 -12.50
C HIS A 156 -2.34 -17.64 -13.98
N LEU A 157 -1.23 -17.65 -14.73
CA LEU A 157 -1.22 -17.53 -16.18
C LEU A 157 -1.28 -18.92 -16.79
N ASN A 158 -2.37 -19.22 -17.50
CA ASN A 158 -2.53 -20.43 -18.28
C ASN A 158 -2.12 -20.17 -19.74
N VAL A 159 -1.36 -21.07 -20.34
CA VAL A 159 -1.01 -21.02 -21.78
C VAL A 159 -1.59 -22.27 -22.44
N MET A 160 -2.49 -22.07 -23.41
CA MET A 160 -3.20 -23.13 -24.14
C MET A 160 -2.42 -23.61 -25.35
#